data_AF-A0A9E3C3F6-F1
#
_entry.id   AF-A0A9E3C3F6-F1
#
_cell.length_a   1.000
_cell.length_b   1.000
_cell.length_c   1.000
_cell.angle_alpha   90.00
_cell.angle_beta   90.00
_cell.angle_gamma   90.00
#
_symmetry.space_group_name_H-M   'P 1'
#
loop_
_entity.id
_entity.type
_entity.pdbx_description
1 polymer ?
#
loop_
_entity_poly.entity_id
_entity_poly.type
_entity_poly.pdbx_seq_one_letter_code
_entity_poly.pdbx_strand_id
1 'polypeptide(L)'
;MELPFQRDKVTTISTVVDLSSDPQPSITLVDYVDGPGGAARHFTQTVPVNDLLLFSRLTSEVSRGDQLEVTIVNEWYDTGAVTYLLDFAKPAPRQDLLSQEAEPLHMTTTAPH
;
A
#
# COMPACT_ATOMS: atom_id res chain seq x y z
N MET A 1 15.11 36.08 -0.21
CA MET A 1 13.93 35.60 -0.95
C MET A 1 13.94 34.10 -0.75
N GLU A 2 13.19 33.60 0.22
CA GLU A 2 13.07 32.17 0.50
C GLU A 2 12.06 31.61 -0.51
N LEU A 3 12.53 30.71 -1.37
CA LEU A 3 11.73 30.10 -2.41
C LEU A 3 10.76 29.08 -1.78
N PRO A 4 9.57 28.84 -2.35
CA PRO A 4 8.56 28.03 -1.71
C PRO A 4 8.99 26.56 -1.68
N PHE A 5 9.40 26.09 -0.50
CA PHE A 5 9.46 24.68 -0.18
C PHE A 5 8.04 24.11 -0.24
N GLN A 6 7.76 23.28 -1.24
CA GLN A 6 6.52 22.51 -1.28
C GLN A 6 6.82 21.09 -0.83
N ARG A 7 5.96 20.56 0.05
CA ARG A 7 6.04 19.19 0.54
C ARG A 7 4.67 18.55 0.47
N ASP A 8 4.62 17.38 -0.16
CA ASP A 8 3.43 16.56 -0.26
C ASP A 8 3.67 15.20 0.36
N LYS A 9 2.60 14.64 0.90
CA LYS A 9 2.60 13.33 1.54
C LYS A 9 1.47 12.54 0.94
N VAL A 10 1.81 11.43 0.29
CA VAL A 10 0.85 10.51 -0.30
C VAL A 10 0.89 9.22 0.47
N THR A 11 -0.27 8.76 0.92
CA THR A 11 -0.44 7.41 1.46
C THR A 11 -1.22 6.57 0.46
N THR A 12 -0.67 5.42 0.08
CA THR A 12 -1.28 4.51 -0.92
C THR A 12 -1.05 3.06 -0.53
N ILE A 13 -1.89 2.16 -1.05
CA ILE A 13 -1.71 0.71 -0.90
C ILE A 13 -1.00 0.19 -2.15
N SER A 14 0.22 -0.33 -1.97
CA SER A 14 1.05 -0.84 -3.07
C SER A 14 1.55 -2.25 -2.76
N THR A 15 1.84 -3.03 -3.80
CA THR A 15 2.42 -4.36 -3.63
C THR A 15 3.94 -4.29 -3.69
N VAL A 16 4.62 -4.97 -2.76
CA VAL A 16 6.09 -4.99 -2.71
C VAL A 16 6.65 -5.97 -3.73
N VAL A 17 7.48 -5.46 -4.63
CA VAL A 17 8.13 -6.25 -5.69
C VAL A 17 9.55 -6.61 -5.33
N ASP A 18 10.29 -5.68 -4.72
CA ASP A 18 11.70 -5.88 -4.39
C ASP A 18 12.12 -4.99 -3.21
N LEU A 19 13.16 -5.45 -2.50
CA LEU A 19 13.83 -4.72 -1.42
C LEU A 19 15.34 -4.79 -1.67
N SER A 20 15.98 -3.65 -1.91
CA SER A 20 17.41 -3.59 -2.16
C SER A 20 18.11 -2.69 -1.13
N SER A 21 19.33 -3.08 -0.76
CA SER A 21 20.24 -2.27 0.07
C SER A 21 21.39 -1.66 -0.74
N ASP A 22 21.53 -2.02 -2.02
CA ASP A 22 22.63 -1.58 -2.90
C ASP A 22 22.07 -0.97 -4.21
N PRO A 23 22.59 0.19 -4.67
CA PRO A 23 23.62 1.03 -4.04
C PRO A 23 23.11 1.85 -2.84
N GLN A 24 21.80 1.84 -2.57
CA GLN A 24 21.16 2.47 -1.42
C GLN A 24 19.89 1.70 -0.99
N PRO A 25 19.48 1.78 0.28
CA PRO A 25 18.22 1.20 0.76
C PRO A 25 17.02 1.73 -0.02
N SER A 26 16.25 0.81 -0.59
CA SER A 26 15.09 1.15 -1.41
C SER A 26 14.06 0.03 -1.42
N ILE A 27 12.83 0.40 -1.71
CA ILE A 27 11.70 -0.50 -1.91
C ILE A 27 11.14 -0.30 -3.32
N THR A 28 10.95 -1.38 -4.07
CA THR A 28 10.21 -1.34 -5.33
C THR A 28 8.78 -1.76 -5.08
N LEU A 29 7.87 -0.89 -5.49
CA LEU A 29 6.43 -1.01 -5.33
C LEU A 29 5.77 -1.10 -6.69
N VAL A 30 4.64 -1.82 -6.76
CA VAL A 30 3.73 -1.78 -7.90
C VAL A 30 2.34 -1.38 -7.44
N ASP A 31 1.80 -0.37 -8.10
CA ASP A 31 0.44 0.11 -7.94
C ASP A 31 -0.42 -0.39 -9.09
N TYR A 32 -1.58 -0.96 -8.77
CA TYR A 32 -2.56 -1.40 -9.75
C TYR A 32 -3.62 -0.32 -9.89
N VAL A 33 -3.73 0.27 -11.07
CA VAL A 33 -4.74 1.28 -11.38
C VAL A 33 -5.71 0.67 -12.39
N ASP A 34 -6.97 0.56 -12.00
CA ASP A 34 -8.04 0.17 -12.91
C ASP A 34 -8.22 1.24 -13.99
N GLY A 35 -7.89 0.90 -15.24
CA GLY A 35 -8.08 1.78 -16.37
C GLY A 35 -9.53 1.79 -16.86
N PRO A 36 -10.02 2.91 -17.43
CA PRO A 36 -11.32 2.92 -18.09
C PRO A 36 -11.31 1.92 -19.25
N GLY A 37 -12.14 0.87 -19.15
CA GLY A 37 -12.21 -0.23 -20.12
C GLY A 37 -11.75 -1.60 -19.61
N GLY A 38 -11.42 -1.74 -18.32
CA GLY A 38 -11.11 -3.04 -17.71
C GLY A 38 -9.67 -3.54 -17.96
N ALA A 39 -8.82 -2.71 -18.57
CA ALA A 39 -7.39 -2.96 -18.65
C ALA A 39 -6.72 -2.39 -17.40
N ALA A 40 -6.28 -3.26 -16.49
CA ALA A 40 -5.45 -2.87 -15.36
C ALA A 40 -4.11 -2.31 -15.88
N ARG A 41 -3.76 -1.10 -15.45
CA ARG A 41 -2.44 -0.50 -15.69
C ARG A 41 -1.63 -0.64 -14.42
N HIS A 42 -0.41 -1.14 -14.55
CA HIS A 42 0.49 -1.28 -13.41
C HIS A 42 1.53 -0.16 -13.50
N PHE A 43 1.76 0.50 -12.39
CA PHE A 43 2.80 1.50 -12.25
C PHE A 43 3.83 0.98 -11.26
N THR A 44 5.07 0.78 -11.72
CA THR A 44 6.17 0.32 -10.87
C THR A 44 7.04 1.51 -10.52
N GLN A 45 7.32 1.68 -9.23
CA GLN A 45 8.19 2.74 -8.73
C GLN A 45 9.20 2.19 -7.71
N THR A 46 10.43 2.70 -7.74
CA THR A 46 11.43 2.43 -6.72
C THR A 46 11.59 3.66 -5.84
N VAL A 47 11.33 3.48 -4.55
CA VAL A 47 11.33 4.56 -3.56
C VAL A 47 12.53 4.38 -2.62
N PRO A 48 13.42 5.38 -2.51
CA PRO A 48 14.49 5.39 -1.53
C PRO A 48 13.96 5.35 -0.10
N VAL A 49 14.63 4.60 0.77
CA VAL A 49 14.34 4.55 2.21
C VAL A 49 15.50 5.18 2.95
N ASN A 50 15.39 6.48 3.23
CA ASN A 50 16.49 7.25 3.83
C ASN A 50 16.73 6.91 5.32
N ASP A 51 15.74 6.35 6.00
CA ASP A 51 15.84 5.92 7.39
C ASP A 51 16.23 4.43 7.47
N LEU A 52 17.41 4.15 8.02
CA LEU A 52 17.94 2.78 8.14
C LEU A 52 17.14 1.92 9.14
N LEU A 53 16.55 2.52 10.18
CA LEU A 53 15.69 1.80 11.12
C LEU A 53 14.37 1.42 10.43
N LEU A 54 13.81 2.33 9.62
CA LEU A 54 12.65 2.04 8.80
C LEU A 54 12.95 0.90 7.81
N PHE A 55 14.10 0.93 7.14
CA PHE A 55 14.50 -0.14 6.22
C PHE A 55 14.72 -1.48 6.95
N SER A 56 15.35 -1.46 8.14
CA SER A 56 15.51 -2.66 8.96
C SER A 56 14.18 -3.25 9.40
N ARG A 57 13.22 -2.40 9.76
CA ARG A 57 11.86 -2.81 10.11
C ARG A 57 11.15 -3.42 8.89
N LEU A 58 11.30 -2.77 7.74
CA LEU A 58 10.68 -3.21 6.49
C LEU A 58 11.20 -4.58 6.07
N THR A 59 12.51 -4.79 6.06
CA THR A 59 13.13 -6.10 5.73
C THR A 59 12.81 -7.20 6.74
N SER A 60 12.45 -6.86 7.98
CA SER A 60 12.06 -7.84 9.00
C SER A 60 10.58 -8.22 8.95
N GLU A 61 9.70 -7.28 8.58
CA GLU A 61 8.25 -7.46 8.66
C GLU A 61 7.61 -7.81 7.31
N VAL A 62 8.25 -7.47 6.19
CA VAL A 62 7.64 -7.45 4.86
C VAL A 62 8.32 -8.47 3.95
N SER A 63 7.51 -9.22 3.21
CA SER A 63 7.96 -10.11 2.15
C SER A 63 7.56 -9.61 0.77
N ARG A 64 8.29 -10.04 -0.26
CA ARG A 64 7.89 -9.82 -1.65
C ARG A 64 6.49 -10.39 -1.90
N GLY A 65 5.64 -9.59 -2.53
CA GLY A 65 4.23 -9.92 -2.78
C GLY A 65 3.26 -9.40 -1.71
N ASP A 66 3.75 -8.94 -0.56
CA ASP A 66 2.89 -8.30 0.45
C ASP A 66 2.32 -6.98 -0.09
N GLN A 67 1.07 -6.69 0.26
CA GLN A 67 0.51 -5.35 0.13
C GLN A 67 0.82 -4.55 1.39
N LEU A 68 1.25 -3.31 1.20
CA LEU A 68 1.52 -2.35 2.27
C LEU A 68 0.78 -1.06 2.00
N GLU A 69 0.26 -0.47 3.05
CA GLU A 69 -0.01 0.97 3.07
C GLU A 69 1.32 1.69 3.27
N VAL A 70 1.76 2.47 2.29
CA VAL A 70 3.03 3.20 2.31
C VAL A 70 2.77 4.69 2.30
N THR A 71 3.52 5.44 3.10
CA THR A 71 3.52 6.90 3.07
C THR A 71 4.79 7.39 2.40
N ILE A 72 4.63 8.03 1.25
CA ILE A 72 5.71 8.59 0.43
C ILE A 72 5.68 10.10 0.55
N VAL A 73 6.86 10.70 0.75
CA VAL A 73 7.03 12.16 0.76
C VAL A 73 7.63 12.58 -0.57
N ASN A 74 7.05 13.61 -1.17
CA ASN A 74 7.64 14.35 -2.27
C ASN A 74 7.99 15.76 -1.78
N GLU A 75 9.26 16.13 -1.85
CA GLU A 75 9.75 17.47 -1.53
C GLU A 75 10.23 18.13 -2.82
N TRP A 76 9.68 19.30 -3.13
CA TRP A 76 10.07 20.09 -4.30
C TRP A 76 10.91 21.28 -3.87
N TYR A 77 12.08 21.38 -4.50
CA TYR A 77 13.06 22.43 -4.35
C TYR A 77 13.28 23.09 -5.72
N ASP A 78 13.83 24.30 -5.76
CA ASP A 78 14.19 24.94 -7.04
C ASP A 78 15.24 24.15 -7.82
N THR A 79 16.05 23.34 -7.12
CA THR A 79 17.09 22.50 -7.71
C THR A 79 16.60 21.12 -8.14
N GLY A 80 15.33 20.76 -7.87
CA GLY A 80 14.77 19.46 -8.22
C GLY A 80 13.76 18.92 -7.21
N ALA A 81 13.41 17.64 -7.37
CA ALA A 81 12.48 16.95 -6.47
C ALA A 81 13.18 15.78 -5.77
N VAL A 82 12.81 15.54 -4.51
CA VAL A 82 13.27 14.39 -3.73
C VAL A 82 12.04 13.58 -3.31
N THR A 83 12.09 12.27 -3.54
CA THR A 83 11.04 11.33 -3.15
C THR A 83 11.64 10.28 -2.21
N TYR A 84 10.97 10.01 -1.09
CA TYR A 84 11.42 8.99 -0.14
C TYR A 84 10.27 8.40 0.66
N LEU A 85 10.49 7.18 1.17
CA LEU A 85 9.55 6.50 2.07
C LEU A 85 9.63 7.12 3.46
N LEU A 86 8.48 7.52 4.01
CA LEU A 86 8.36 8.05 5.36
C LEU A 86 7.90 7.01 6.37
N ASP A 87 6.92 6.18 5.99
CA ASP A 87 6.35 5.14 6.87
C ASP A 87 5.73 4.01 6.02
N PHE A 88 5.51 2.86 6.64
CA PHE A 88 4.70 1.78 6.11
C PHE A 88 3.89 1.08 7.22
N ALA A 89 2.71 0.60 6.83
CA ALA A 89 1.86 -0.24 7.64
C ALA A 89 1.36 -1.43 6.82
N LYS A 90 1.17 -2.58 7.47
CA LYS A 90 0.39 -3.66 6.86
C LYS A 90 -1.07 -3.24 6.83
N PRO A 91 -1.77 -3.38 5.70
CA PRO A 91 -3.19 -3.08 5.63
C PRO A 91 -3.91 -3.96 6.67
N ALA A 92 -4.86 -3.37 7.40
CA ALA A 92 -5.67 -4.14 8.32
C ALA A 92 -6.27 -5.34 7.57
N PRO A 93 -6.28 -6.55 8.15
CA PRO A 93 -6.99 -7.65 7.53
C PRO A 93 -8.42 -7.19 7.27
N ARG A 94 -8.86 -7.25 6.01
CA ARG A 94 -10.28 -7.13 5.69
C ARG A 94 -10.96 -8.22 6.50
N GLN A 95 -11.58 -7.84 7.63
CA GLN A 95 -12.60 -8.68 8.22
C GLN A 95 -13.72 -8.70 7.20
N ASP A 96 -13.67 -9.74 6.38
CA ASP A 96 -14.71 -10.13 5.46
C ASP A 96 -16.02 -10.09 6.24
N LEU A 97 -16.92 -9.20 5.80
CA LEU A 97 -18.25 -9.00 6.35
C LEU A 97 -19.17 -10.17 5.92
N LEU A 98 -18.69 -11.39 6.10
CA LEU A 98 -19.27 -12.65 5.63
C LEU A 98 -19.66 -13.52 6.82
N SER A 99 -20.37 -12.91 7.77
CA SER A 99 -20.96 -13.61 8.93
C SER A 99 -22.30 -12.99 9.36
N GLN A 100 -23.18 -12.66 8.41
CA GLN A 100 -24.63 -12.56 8.55
C GLN A 100 -25.17 -12.78 7.13
N GLU A 101 -25.63 -13.95 6.69
CA GLU A 101 -26.89 -14.59 7.04
C GLU A 101 -26.80 -16.08 6.65
N ALA A 102 -26.90 -16.97 7.62
CA ALA A 102 -27.28 -18.36 7.38
C ALA A 102 -28.15 -18.79 8.57
N GLU A 103 -29.32 -18.18 8.71
CA GLU A 103 -30.37 -18.78 9.53
C GLU A 103 -30.87 -20.05 8.83
N PRO A 104 -30.79 -21.23 9.47
CA PRO A 104 -31.51 -22.39 8.98
C PRO A 104 -33.00 -22.14 9.25
N LEU A 105 -33.78 -21.88 8.20
CA LEU A 105 -35.24 -21.91 8.32
C LEU A 105 -35.66 -23.34 8.67
N HIS A 106 -35.95 -23.52 9.96
CA HIS A 106 -36.58 -24.71 10.50
C HIS A 106 -37.88 -25.02 9.73
N MET A 107 -37.97 -26.25 9.25
CA MET A 107 -39.21 -26.85 8.78
C MET A 107 -40.32 -26.66 9.81
N THR A 108 -41.47 -26.14 9.39
CA THR A 108 -42.73 -26.44 10.07
C THR A 108 -43.79 -26.78 9.04
N THR A 109 -43.94 -28.07 8.78
CA THR A 109 -45.16 -28.66 8.24
C THR A 109 -46.33 -28.27 9.15
N THR A 110 -47.37 -27.66 8.61
CA THR A 110 -48.71 -27.67 9.21
C THR A 110 -49.73 -27.63 8.09
N ALA A 111 -50.36 -28.78 7.86
CA ALA A 111 -51.62 -28.88 7.14
C ALA A 111 -52.76 -28.41 8.05
N PRO A 112 -53.84 -27.86 7.49
CA PRO A 112 -55.16 -28.18 8.02
C PRO A 112 -56.18 -28.54 6.95
N HIS A 113 -56.83 -29.68 7.21
CA HIS A 113 -58.26 -30.02 7.12
C HIS A 113 -59.13 -29.47 5.99
#